data_AF-A0A6I1EHJ2-F1
#
_entry.id   AF-A0A6I1EHJ2-F1
#
_cell.length_a   1.000
_cell.length_b   1.000
_cell.length_c   1.000
_cell.angle_alpha   90.00
_cell.angle_beta   90.00
_cell.angle_gamma   90.00
#
_symmetry.space_group_name_H-M   'P 1'
#
loop_
_entity.id
_entity.type
_entity.pdbx_description
1 polymer ?
#
loop_
_entity_poly.entity_id
_entity_poly.type
_entity_poly.pdbx_seq_one_letter_code
_entity_poly.pdbx_strand_id
1 'polypeptide(L)'
;MQSSLPNGISPATAEALLSFRDSRGWARHHSPKNLAESVVIEAAELLECFQWKAPEAELTPREKAAAASEIADVASYLILIADRLGVNLDAAISAKLAVLESRYPRETLGTDGSIEAYKALREKARSREALTETPQMKALLGFRSFLARNRAGEWAAASDNRIYFVRYARETIDFWRNAEAMEKNLAALYSPEEIAEALPRDFPERPDRAQLEALGLPGLILFLGRLARLEHIRDGVILAAADSGLLAAALEILSRKAGSPA
;
A
#
# COMPACT_ATOMS: atom_id res chain seq x y z
N MET A 1 17.64 20.39 24.73
CA MET A 1 18.49 19.19 24.89
C MET A 1 19.27 19.01 23.61
N GLN A 2 20.59 19.21 23.62
CA GLN A 2 21.43 18.82 22.48
C GLN A 2 21.48 17.29 22.45
N SER A 3 20.84 16.69 21.45
CA SER A 3 21.02 15.29 21.09
C SER A 3 22.42 15.15 20.51
N SER A 4 23.38 14.61 21.27
CA SER A 4 24.72 14.33 20.74
C SER A 4 24.75 12.97 20.08
N LEU A 5 24.07 12.85 18.93
CA LEU A 5 24.40 11.79 17.97
C LEU A 5 25.77 12.16 17.37
N PRO A 6 26.86 11.43 17.67
CA PRO A 6 28.21 11.81 17.24
C PRO A 6 28.36 11.87 15.72
N ASN A 7 27.44 11.24 14.98
CA ASN A 7 27.45 11.12 13.53
C ASN A 7 26.29 11.88 12.86
N GLY A 8 25.58 12.75 13.59
CA GLY A 8 24.49 13.57 13.04
C GLY A 8 25.00 14.85 12.38
N ILE A 9 24.21 15.41 11.45
CA ILE A 9 24.53 16.71 10.83
C ILE A 9 24.15 17.81 11.82
N SER A 10 25.10 18.67 12.15
CA SER A 10 24.84 19.81 13.05
C SER A 10 24.08 20.93 12.30
N PRO A 11 23.23 21.72 13.00
CA PRO A 11 22.61 22.90 12.40
C PRO A 11 23.62 23.86 11.76
N ALA A 12 24.77 24.08 12.42
CA ALA A 12 25.84 24.93 11.91
C ALA A 12 26.43 24.42 10.58
N THR A 13 26.57 23.10 10.43
CA THR A 13 27.04 22.49 9.18
C THR A 13 26.03 22.69 8.05
N ALA A 14 24.73 22.49 8.33
CA ALA A 14 23.67 22.71 7.35
C ALA A 14 23.60 24.18 6.91
N GLU A 15 23.68 25.12 7.85
CA GLU A 15 23.71 26.57 7.56
C GLU A 15 24.93 26.97 6.73
N ALA A 16 26.11 26.41 7.03
CA ALA A 16 27.33 26.64 6.26
C ALA A 16 27.19 26.14 4.81
N LEU A 17 26.56 24.99 4.59
CA LEU A 17 26.28 24.46 3.24
C LEU A 17 25.34 25.38 2.44
N LEU A 18 24.25 25.84 3.07
CA LEU A 18 23.31 26.77 2.42
C LEU A 18 24.00 28.10 2.08
N SER A 19 24.79 28.63 3.01
CA SER A 19 25.60 29.83 2.80
C SER A 19 26.62 29.66 1.68
N PHE A 20 27.23 28.48 1.58
CA PHE A 20 28.17 28.13 0.51
C PHE A 20 27.50 28.15 -0.87
N ARG A 21 26.29 27.58 -0.99
CA ARG A 21 25.45 27.64 -2.20
C ARG A 21 25.11 29.09 -2.56
N ASP A 22 24.63 29.84 -1.58
CA ASP A 22 24.04 31.17 -1.81
C ASP A 22 25.11 32.22 -2.14
N SER A 23 26.26 32.17 -1.49
CA SER A 23 27.42 33.02 -1.81
C SER A 23 27.93 32.86 -3.24
N ARG A 24 27.60 31.74 -3.91
CA ARG A 24 27.95 31.48 -5.32
C ARG A 24 26.80 31.69 -6.29
N GLY A 25 25.62 32.05 -5.79
CA GLY A 25 24.41 32.17 -6.60
C GLY A 25 23.96 30.86 -7.24
N TRP A 26 24.35 29.71 -6.67
CA TRP A 26 24.05 28.40 -7.25
C TRP A 26 22.61 27.96 -7.06
N ALA A 27 21.88 28.57 -6.13
CA ALA A 27 20.45 28.32 -5.89
C ALA A 27 19.60 28.36 -7.18
N ARG A 28 19.98 29.19 -8.18
CA ARG A 28 19.29 29.27 -9.49
C ARG A 28 19.38 27.99 -10.34
N HIS A 29 20.40 27.16 -10.11
CA HIS A 29 20.62 25.88 -10.81
C HIS A 29 20.02 24.69 -10.04
N HIS A 30 19.60 24.93 -8.79
CA HIS A 30 19.07 23.92 -7.86
C HIS A 30 17.55 23.77 -8.03
N SER A 31 17.11 23.33 -9.21
CA SER A 31 15.72 22.87 -9.39
C SER A 31 15.52 21.54 -8.63
N PRO A 32 14.30 21.21 -8.15
CA PRO A 32 14.05 19.92 -7.50
C PRO A 32 14.48 18.72 -8.32
N LYS A 33 14.29 18.78 -9.65
CA LYS A 33 14.75 17.75 -10.59
C LYS A 33 16.28 17.62 -10.55
N ASN A 34 17.01 18.72 -10.72
CA ASN A 34 18.47 18.70 -10.80
C ASN A 34 19.08 18.20 -9.48
N LEU A 35 18.53 18.61 -8.34
CA LEU A 35 19.00 18.15 -7.03
C LEU A 35 18.72 16.65 -6.83
N ALA A 36 17.58 16.15 -7.27
CA ALA A 36 17.28 14.72 -7.21
C ALA A 36 18.24 13.91 -8.11
N GLU A 37 18.59 14.43 -9.29
CA GLU A 37 19.62 13.84 -10.15
C GLU A 37 20.99 13.82 -9.43
N SER A 38 21.41 14.94 -8.81
CA SER A 38 22.64 14.98 -8.01
C SER A 38 22.65 13.96 -6.87
N VAL A 39 21.55 13.79 -6.11
CA VAL A 39 21.46 12.75 -5.07
C VAL A 39 21.76 11.36 -5.63
N VAL A 40 21.24 11.04 -6.82
CA VAL A 40 21.47 9.73 -7.46
C VAL A 40 22.92 9.58 -7.94
N ILE A 41 23.50 10.66 -8.49
CA ILE A 41 24.90 10.67 -8.94
C ILE A 41 25.83 10.38 -7.75
N GLU A 42 25.73 11.14 -6.67
CA GLU A 42 26.61 10.94 -5.51
C GLU A 42 26.35 9.59 -4.82
N ALA A 43 25.11 9.08 -4.86
CA ALA A 43 24.80 7.75 -4.35
C ALA A 43 25.44 6.64 -5.20
N ALA A 44 25.64 6.87 -6.50
CA ALA A 44 26.37 5.96 -7.37
C ALA A 44 27.88 6.03 -7.09
N GLU A 45 28.45 7.22 -6.85
CA GLU A 45 29.86 7.36 -6.43
C GLU A 45 30.11 6.66 -5.07
N LEU A 46 29.17 6.79 -4.14
CA LEU A 46 29.20 6.02 -2.89
C LEU A 46 29.18 4.50 -3.15
N LEU A 47 28.34 4.03 -4.08
CA LEU A 47 28.31 2.61 -4.45
C LEU A 47 29.63 2.12 -5.06
N GLU A 48 30.31 2.95 -5.85
CA GLU A 48 31.62 2.61 -6.44
C GLU A 48 32.69 2.30 -5.39
N CYS A 49 32.60 2.90 -4.19
CA CYS A 49 33.48 2.59 -3.06
C CYS A 49 33.38 1.13 -2.60
N PHE A 50 32.27 0.44 -2.89
CA PHE A 50 31.99 -0.92 -2.42
C PHE A 50 31.82 -1.95 -3.55
N GLN A 51 31.76 -1.54 -4.82
CA GLN A 51 31.36 -2.41 -5.94
C GLN A 51 32.17 -3.72 -6.10
N TRP A 52 33.46 -3.71 -5.71
CA TRP A 52 34.36 -4.87 -5.81
C TRP A 52 34.70 -5.49 -4.44
N LYS A 53 33.99 -5.11 -3.38
CA LYS A 53 34.23 -5.60 -2.02
C LYS A 53 33.35 -6.81 -1.73
N ALA A 54 33.93 -7.81 -1.06
CA ALA A 54 33.14 -8.86 -0.43
C ALA A 54 32.38 -8.27 0.79
N PRO A 55 31.20 -8.81 1.16
CA PRO A 55 30.41 -8.29 2.27
C PRO A 55 31.16 -8.19 3.61
N GLU A 56 32.16 -9.05 3.81
CA GLU A 56 32.96 -9.17 5.03
C GLU A 56 34.25 -8.35 4.98
N ALA A 57 34.51 -7.64 3.88
CA ALA A 57 35.77 -6.92 3.69
C ALA A 57 35.85 -5.68 4.58
N GLU A 58 36.93 -5.57 5.35
CA GLU A 58 37.25 -4.33 6.07
C GLU A 58 37.80 -3.27 5.11
N LEU A 59 37.33 -2.03 5.26
CA LEU A 59 37.86 -0.88 4.52
C LEU A 59 39.17 -0.39 5.14
N THR A 60 40.17 -0.17 4.29
CA THR A 60 41.40 0.56 4.66
C THR A 60 41.08 2.02 5.05
N PRO A 61 41.97 2.72 5.78
CA PRO A 61 41.76 4.13 6.12
C PRO A 61 41.48 5.03 4.90
N ARG A 62 42.13 4.74 3.77
CA ARG A 62 41.92 5.46 2.51
C ARG A 62 40.53 5.23 1.93
N GLU A 63 40.06 3.99 1.95
CA GLU A 63 38.72 3.63 1.46
C GLU A 63 37.62 4.19 2.36
N LYS A 64 37.84 4.19 3.68
CA LYS A 64 36.93 4.87 4.63
C LYS A 64 36.84 6.36 4.36
N ALA A 65 37.97 7.02 4.06
CA ALA A 65 37.98 8.44 3.73
C ALA A 65 37.26 8.73 2.41
N ALA A 66 37.42 7.88 1.39
CA ALA A 66 36.69 7.99 0.14
C ALA A 66 35.17 7.85 0.36
N ALA A 67 34.74 6.77 1.02
CA ALA A 67 33.32 6.55 1.32
C ALA A 67 32.73 7.68 2.19
N ALA A 68 33.50 8.24 3.12
CA ALA A 68 33.07 9.37 3.94
C ALA A 68 32.85 10.65 3.12
N SER A 69 33.64 10.86 2.05
CA SER A 69 33.43 11.96 1.10
C SER A 69 32.08 11.79 0.40
N GLU A 70 31.84 10.63 -0.20
CA GLU A 70 30.60 10.38 -0.96
C GLU A 70 29.34 10.40 -0.07
N ILE A 71 29.44 9.92 1.19
CA ILE A 71 28.37 10.07 2.18
C ILE A 71 28.06 11.55 2.44
N ALA A 72 29.09 12.40 2.54
CA ALA A 72 28.92 13.83 2.76
C ALA A 72 28.26 14.51 1.56
N ASP A 73 28.59 14.09 0.34
CA ASP A 73 28.00 14.65 -0.88
C ASP A 73 26.52 14.24 -1.03
N VAL A 74 26.17 12.97 -0.81
CA VAL A 74 24.77 12.51 -0.74
C VAL A 74 23.99 13.30 0.32
N ALA A 75 24.54 13.43 1.52
CA ALA A 75 23.90 14.17 2.61
C ALA A 75 23.71 15.66 2.27
N SER A 76 24.70 16.27 1.61
CA SER A 76 24.65 17.67 1.20
C SER A 76 23.51 17.92 0.20
N TYR A 77 23.37 17.09 -0.83
CA TYR A 77 22.27 17.25 -1.78
C TYR A 77 20.90 16.94 -1.17
N LEU A 78 20.80 16.02 -0.19
CA LEU A 78 19.57 15.81 0.57
C LEU A 78 19.16 17.05 1.38
N ILE A 79 20.11 17.77 1.98
CA ILE A 79 19.83 19.04 2.66
C ILE A 79 19.39 20.10 1.65
N LEU A 80 20.09 20.21 0.52
CA LEU A 80 19.80 21.21 -0.50
C LEU A 80 18.41 21.01 -1.11
N ILE A 81 18.00 19.77 -1.40
CA ILE A 81 16.66 19.48 -1.93
C ILE A 81 15.58 19.67 -0.86
N ALA A 82 15.86 19.35 0.39
CA ALA A 82 14.93 19.59 1.49
C ALA A 82 14.66 21.09 1.68
N ASP A 83 15.71 21.92 1.71
CA ASP A 83 15.59 23.38 1.74
C ASP A 83 14.80 23.89 0.52
N ARG A 84 15.12 23.39 -0.67
CA ARG A 84 14.46 23.80 -1.92
C ARG A 84 12.96 23.48 -1.96
N LEU A 85 12.54 22.40 -1.30
CA LEU A 85 11.16 21.92 -1.21
C LEU A 85 10.42 22.42 0.06
N GLY A 86 11.11 23.08 0.98
CA GLY A 86 10.55 23.44 2.29
C GLY A 86 10.24 22.22 3.17
N VAL A 87 10.98 21.13 3.00
CA VAL A 87 10.80 19.89 3.76
C VAL A 87 11.70 19.92 4.99
N ASN A 88 11.11 19.73 6.17
CA ASN A 88 11.87 19.46 7.38
C ASN A 88 12.27 17.97 7.39
N LEU A 89 13.56 17.68 7.20
CA LEU A 89 14.08 16.32 7.13
C LEU A 89 13.83 15.51 8.41
N ASP A 90 14.07 16.09 9.59
CA ASP A 90 13.82 15.44 10.88
C ASP A 90 12.36 15.02 11.02
N ALA A 91 11.43 15.92 10.69
CA ALA A 91 10.00 15.64 10.74
C ALA A 91 9.59 14.56 9.72
N ALA A 92 10.15 14.63 8.50
CA ALA A 92 9.87 13.66 7.45
C ALA A 92 10.36 12.24 7.82
N ILE A 93 11.57 12.13 8.38
CA ILE A 93 12.14 10.86 8.86
C ILE A 93 11.31 10.34 10.03
N SER A 94 10.97 11.18 11.01
CA SER A 94 10.14 10.79 12.17
C SER A 94 8.77 10.27 11.74
N ALA A 95 8.10 10.94 10.80
CA ALA A 95 6.84 10.47 10.25
C ALA A 95 7.01 9.13 9.51
N LYS A 96 8.11 8.96 8.77
CA LYS A 96 8.40 7.70 8.07
C LYS A 96 8.67 6.55 9.03
N LEU A 97 9.35 6.80 10.15
CA LEU A 97 9.62 5.81 11.19
C LEU A 97 8.31 5.28 11.79
N ALA A 98 7.36 6.16 12.14
CA ALA A 98 6.05 5.73 12.65
C ALA A 98 5.30 4.81 11.65
N VAL A 99 5.41 5.09 10.34
CA VAL A 99 4.85 4.22 9.30
C VAL A 99 5.58 2.88 9.23
N LEU A 100 6.91 2.87 9.35
CA LEU A 100 7.72 1.66 9.33
C LEU A 100 7.45 0.78 10.56
N GLU A 101 7.32 1.36 11.76
CA GLU A 101 6.96 0.63 12.98
C GLU A 101 5.59 -0.06 12.85
N SER A 102 4.61 0.63 12.25
CA SER A 102 3.31 0.02 11.98
C SER A 102 3.37 -1.08 10.91
N ARG A 103 4.21 -0.93 9.88
CA ARG A 103 4.32 -1.88 8.76
C ARG A 103 5.20 -3.09 9.09
N TYR A 104 6.11 -2.93 10.04
CA TYR A 104 7.10 -3.93 10.43
C TYR A 104 7.16 -4.07 11.97
N PRO A 105 6.11 -4.60 12.61
CA PRO A 105 6.06 -4.71 14.07
C PRO A 105 7.15 -5.64 14.61
N ARG A 106 7.78 -5.24 15.71
CA ARG A 106 8.88 -5.99 16.34
C ARG A 106 8.44 -7.39 16.78
N GLU A 107 7.19 -7.53 17.21
CA GLU A 107 6.58 -8.80 17.63
C GLU A 107 6.52 -9.80 16.48
N THR A 108 6.38 -9.31 15.24
CA THR A 108 6.27 -10.17 14.04
C THR A 108 7.64 -10.47 13.43
N LEU A 109 8.57 -9.51 13.47
CA LEU A 109 9.93 -9.67 12.94
C LEU A 109 10.86 -10.48 13.86
N GLY A 110 10.56 -10.55 15.16
CA GLY A 110 11.51 -11.08 16.14
C GLY A 110 12.69 -10.13 16.38
N THR A 111 13.68 -10.59 17.14
CA THR A 111 14.89 -9.80 17.48
C THR A 111 16.16 -10.31 16.81
N ASP A 112 16.06 -11.36 16.00
CA ASP A 112 17.19 -12.01 15.33
C ASP A 112 17.59 -11.32 14.01
N GLY A 113 16.77 -10.38 13.53
CA GLY A 113 17.02 -9.67 12.27
C GLY A 113 16.75 -10.51 11.03
N SER A 114 15.83 -11.49 11.11
CA SER A 114 15.48 -12.36 9.98
C SER A 114 15.12 -11.54 8.72
N ILE A 115 15.98 -11.65 7.70
CA ILE A 115 15.77 -11.05 6.38
C ILE A 115 14.54 -11.68 5.72
N GLU A 116 14.27 -12.95 6.01
CA GLU A 116 13.12 -13.71 5.51
C GLU A 116 11.81 -13.14 6.03
N ALA A 117 11.70 -12.91 7.35
CA ALA A 117 10.52 -12.28 7.95
C ALA A 117 10.27 -10.87 7.38
N TYR A 118 11.34 -10.08 7.21
CA TYR A 118 11.25 -8.77 6.57
C TYR A 118 10.80 -8.85 5.10
N LYS A 119 11.38 -9.76 4.31
CA LYS A 119 10.99 -9.99 2.91
C LYS A 119 9.52 -10.41 2.82
N ALA A 120 9.06 -11.32 3.68
CA ALA A 120 7.68 -11.77 3.71
C ALA A 120 6.70 -10.63 4.02
N LEU A 121 6.99 -9.80 5.03
CA LEU A 121 6.16 -8.62 5.35
C LEU A 121 6.18 -7.59 4.21
N ARG A 122 7.33 -7.36 3.60
CA ARG A 122 7.45 -6.44 2.47
C ARG A 122 6.64 -6.92 1.27
N GLU A 123 6.72 -8.20 0.94
CA GLU A 123 5.98 -8.79 -0.18
C GLU A 123 4.47 -8.76 0.10
N LYS A 124 4.04 -9.15 1.29
CA LYS A 124 2.63 -9.06 1.70
C LYS A 124 2.08 -7.64 1.60
N ALA A 125 2.86 -6.64 2.03
CA ALA A 125 2.49 -5.25 1.92
C ALA A 125 2.44 -4.76 0.46
N ARG A 126 3.35 -5.25 -0.40
CA ARG A 126 3.34 -4.96 -1.84
C ARG A 126 2.13 -5.58 -2.55
N SER A 127 1.82 -6.84 -2.29
CA SER A 127 0.63 -7.51 -2.83
C SER A 127 -0.65 -6.81 -2.39
N ARG A 128 -0.70 -6.38 -1.13
CA ARG A 128 -1.82 -5.58 -0.60
C ARG A 128 -1.96 -4.24 -1.32
N GLU A 129 -0.87 -3.49 -1.47
CA GLU A 129 -0.87 -2.21 -2.19
C GLU A 129 -1.36 -2.41 -3.64
N ALA A 130 -0.78 -3.39 -4.34
CA ALA A 130 -1.19 -3.77 -5.69
C ALA A 130 -2.68 -4.11 -5.80
N LEU A 131 -3.26 -4.81 -4.81
CA LEU A 131 -4.70 -5.07 -4.74
C LEU A 131 -5.51 -3.78 -4.54
N THR A 132 -5.13 -2.97 -3.56
CA THR A 132 -5.91 -1.81 -3.13
C THR A 132 -5.94 -0.68 -4.16
N GLU A 133 -4.92 -0.58 -5.00
CA GLU A 133 -4.81 0.49 -6.00
C GLU A 133 -5.55 0.20 -7.31
N THR A 134 -5.98 -1.04 -7.52
CA THR A 134 -6.68 -1.45 -8.76
C THR A 134 -7.97 -0.64 -9.00
N PRO A 135 -8.30 -0.35 -10.27
CA PRO A 135 -9.58 0.29 -10.61
C PRO A 135 -10.79 -0.48 -10.09
N GLN A 136 -10.72 -1.81 -10.10
CA GLN A 136 -11.79 -2.69 -9.64
C GLN A 136 -12.00 -2.59 -8.14
N MET A 137 -10.93 -2.56 -7.33
CA MET A 137 -11.06 -2.31 -5.89
C MET A 137 -11.71 -0.96 -5.63
N LYS A 138 -11.26 0.11 -6.31
CA LYS A 138 -11.85 1.45 -6.16
C LYS A 138 -13.34 1.46 -6.52
N ALA A 139 -13.75 0.73 -7.56
CA ALA A 139 -15.15 0.57 -7.93
C ALA A 139 -15.97 -0.19 -6.86
N LEU A 140 -15.43 -1.29 -6.30
CA LEU A 140 -16.07 -2.01 -5.20
C LEU A 140 -16.27 -1.10 -3.97
N LEU A 141 -15.23 -0.37 -3.57
CA LEU A 141 -15.30 0.56 -2.44
C LEU A 141 -16.30 1.71 -2.70
N GLY A 142 -16.35 2.21 -3.94
CA GLY A 142 -17.31 3.23 -4.37
C GLY A 142 -18.76 2.77 -4.32
N PHE A 143 -19.02 1.48 -4.63
CA PHE A 143 -20.37 0.91 -4.64
C PHE A 143 -21.09 0.98 -3.28
N ARG A 144 -20.34 0.99 -2.17
CA ARG A 144 -20.91 1.24 -0.84
C ARG A 144 -21.69 2.56 -0.77
N SER A 145 -21.16 3.62 -1.37
CA SER A 145 -21.80 4.94 -1.39
C SER A 145 -23.08 4.94 -2.21
N PHE A 146 -23.13 4.12 -3.26
CA PHE A 146 -24.33 3.90 -4.05
C PHE A 146 -25.42 3.19 -3.23
N LEU A 147 -25.09 2.08 -2.57
CA LEU A 147 -26.05 1.31 -1.75
C LEU A 147 -26.62 2.10 -0.56
N ALA A 148 -25.88 3.08 -0.05
CA ALA A 148 -26.35 3.95 1.02
C ALA A 148 -27.51 4.87 0.60
N ARG A 149 -27.73 5.06 -0.70
CA ARG A 149 -28.72 6.03 -1.25
C ARG A 149 -29.68 5.42 -2.26
N ASN A 150 -29.34 4.25 -2.81
CA ASN A 150 -30.06 3.62 -3.91
C ASN A 150 -30.24 2.14 -3.62
N ARG A 151 -31.29 1.55 -4.21
CA ARG A 151 -31.49 0.11 -4.20
C ARG A 151 -30.57 -0.56 -5.22
N ALA A 152 -30.11 -1.77 -4.90
CA ALA A 152 -29.31 -2.57 -5.83
C ALA A 152 -30.11 -2.97 -7.08
N GLY A 153 -31.41 -3.20 -6.91
CA GLY A 153 -32.35 -3.56 -7.96
C GLY A 153 -33.73 -3.79 -7.37
N GLU A 154 -34.60 -4.43 -8.15
CA GLU A 154 -35.94 -4.81 -7.73
C GLU A 154 -36.44 -6.02 -8.52
N TRP A 155 -37.34 -6.79 -7.93
CA TRP A 155 -38.08 -7.82 -8.65
C TRP A 155 -39.05 -7.16 -9.64
N ALA A 156 -39.03 -7.64 -10.87
CA ALA A 156 -39.93 -7.24 -11.94
C ALA A 156 -40.59 -8.48 -12.54
N ALA A 157 -41.73 -8.26 -13.19
CA ALA A 157 -42.44 -9.30 -13.93
C ALA A 157 -42.57 -8.90 -15.40
N ALA A 158 -42.54 -9.88 -16.29
CA ALA A 158 -42.91 -9.68 -17.69
C ALA A 158 -44.39 -9.25 -17.80
N SER A 159 -44.76 -8.67 -18.94
CA SER A 159 -46.11 -8.12 -19.17
C SER A 159 -47.25 -9.13 -18.97
N ASP A 160 -46.97 -10.42 -19.06
CA ASP A 160 -47.93 -11.52 -18.86
C ASP A 160 -47.91 -12.13 -17.44
N ASN A 161 -47.06 -11.60 -16.54
CA ASN A 161 -46.89 -12.02 -15.15
C ASN A 161 -46.45 -13.48 -14.96
N ARG A 162 -45.90 -14.12 -16.01
CA ARG A 162 -45.45 -15.53 -15.99
C ARG A 162 -43.96 -15.69 -15.73
N ILE A 163 -43.18 -14.64 -15.97
CA ILE A 163 -41.74 -14.62 -15.79
C ILE A 163 -41.40 -13.51 -14.80
N TYR A 164 -40.71 -13.88 -13.72
CA TYR A 164 -40.15 -12.95 -12.74
C TYR A 164 -38.65 -12.89 -12.94
N PHE A 165 -38.09 -11.69 -12.90
CA PHE A 165 -36.66 -11.45 -13.04
C PHE A 165 -36.24 -10.29 -12.17
N VAL A 166 -34.95 -10.17 -11.89
CA VAL A 166 -34.42 -9.03 -11.15
C VAL A 166 -33.97 -7.96 -12.12
N ARG A 167 -34.52 -6.76 -11.99
CA ARG A 167 -34.05 -5.56 -12.68
C ARG A 167 -33.00 -4.88 -11.83
N TYR A 168 -31.74 -5.07 -12.19
CA TYR A 168 -30.61 -4.45 -11.49
C TYR A 168 -30.36 -3.01 -11.95
N ALA A 169 -29.93 -2.17 -11.01
CA ALA A 169 -29.29 -0.90 -11.33
C ALA A 169 -27.98 -1.15 -12.07
N ARG A 170 -27.58 -0.20 -12.93
CA ARG A 170 -26.35 -0.30 -13.71
C ARG A 170 -25.12 -0.46 -12.81
N GLU A 171 -25.08 0.27 -11.70
CA GLU A 171 -23.99 0.24 -10.72
C GLU A 171 -23.83 -1.14 -10.08
N THR A 172 -24.94 -1.87 -9.91
CA THR A 172 -24.93 -3.25 -9.41
C THR A 172 -24.37 -4.22 -10.46
N ILE A 173 -24.68 -3.97 -11.75
CA ILE A 173 -24.08 -4.66 -12.90
C ILE A 173 -22.62 -4.22 -13.14
N ASP A 174 -22.15 -3.12 -12.57
CA ASP A 174 -20.73 -2.81 -12.61
C ASP A 174 -20.03 -3.46 -11.40
N PHE A 175 -20.66 -3.46 -10.24
CA PHE A 175 -20.16 -4.12 -9.03
C PHE A 175 -19.84 -5.61 -9.24
N TRP A 176 -20.76 -6.42 -9.77
CA TRP A 176 -20.53 -7.86 -9.94
C TRP A 176 -19.34 -8.21 -10.85
N ARG A 177 -19.10 -7.42 -11.92
CA ARG A 177 -18.00 -7.56 -12.88
C ARG A 177 -16.68 -7.22 -12.21
N ASN A 178 -16.69 -6.15 -11.40
CA ASN A 178 -15.52 -5.75 -10.62
C ASN A 178 -15.20 -6.79 -9.53
N ALA A 179 -16.20 -7.41 -8.89
CA ALA A 179 -15.99 -8.46 -7.90
C ALA A 179 -15.34 -9.71 -8.53
N GLU A 180 -15.83 -10.15 -9.69
CA GLU A 180 -15.24 -11.27 -10.44
C GLU A 180 -13.83 -10.95 -10.94
N ALA A 181 -13.60 -9.74 -11.43
CA ALA A 181 -12.28 -9.31 -11.89
C ALA A 181 -11.28 -9.25 -10.72
N MET A 182 -11.71 -8.83 -9.53
CA MET A 182 -10.86 -8.82 -8.34
C MET A 182 -10.43 -10.23 -7.89
N GLU A 183 -11.28 -11.24 -8.08
CA GLU A 183 -10.89 -12.62 -7.80
C GLU A 183 -9.76 -13.11 -8.73
N LYS A 184 -9.79 -12.70 -10.01
CA LYS A 184 -8.68 -12.97 -10.94
C LYS A 184 -7.40 -12.24 -10.52
N ASN A 185 -7.51 -11.02 -10.01
CA ASN A 185 -6.36 -10.27 -9.49
C ASN A 185 -5.73 -10.98 -8.28
N LEU A 186 -6.52 -11.63 -7.42
CA LEU A 186 -5.99 -12.43 -6.31
C LEU A 186 -5.15 -13.61 -6.80
N ALA A 187 -5.61 -14.32 -7.83
CA ALA A 187 -4.86 -15.46 -8.40
C ALA A 187 -3.49 -15.08 -8.98
N ALA A 188 -3.25 -13.81 -9.29
CA ALA A 188 -1.96 -13.30 -9.73
C ALA A 188 -1.01 -12.94 -8.58
N LEU A 189 -1.53 -12.80 -7.35
CA LEU A 189 -0.81 -12.25 -6.19
C LEU A 189 -0.68 -13.23 -5.03
N TYR A 190 -1.47 -14.30 -5.02
CA TYR A 190 -1.55 -15.29 -3.94
C TYR A 190 -1.45 -16.71 -4.52
N SER A 191 -0.88 -17.62 -3.73
CA SER A 191 -0.87 -19.04 -4.07
C SER A 191 -2.27 -19.66 -3.98
N PRO A 192 -2.52 -20.81 -4.64
CA PRO A 192 -3.78 -21.53 -4.50
C PRO A 192 -4.13 -21.90 -3.04
N GLU A 193 -3.13 -22.21 -2.22
CA GLU A 193 -3.28 -22.52 -0.81
C GLU A 193 -3.74 -21.28 -0.02
N GLU A 194 -3.08 -20.14 -0.22
CA GLU A 194 -3.46 -18.87 0.44
C GLU A 194 -4.88 -18.43 0.07
N ILE A 195 -5.29 -18.65 -1.18
CA ILE A 195 -6.66 -18.37 -1.64
C ILE A 195 -7.68 -19.31 -0.96
N ALA A 196 -7.34 -20.59 -0.83
CA ALA A 196 -8.22 -21.57 -0.18
C ALA A 196 -8.38 -21.29 1.33
N GLU A 197 -7.31 -20.84 2.00
CA GLU A 197 -7.33 -20.43 3.40
C GLU A 197 -8.09 -19.12 3.61
N ALA A 198 -7.99 -18.18 2.65
CA ALA A 198 -8.62 -16.86 2.76
C ALA A 198 -10.14 -16.90 2.84
N LEU A 199 -10.80 -17.86 2.19
CA LEU A 199 -12.24 -18.08 2.29
C LEU A 199 -12.54 -19.58 2.39
N PRO A 200 -12.82 -20.10 3.61
CA PRO A 200 -13.11 -21.51 3.82
C PRO A 200 -14.24 -22.04 2.92
N ARG A 201 -14.13 -23.32 2.53
CA ARG A 201 -15.12 -23.97 1.64
C ARG A 201 -16.51 -24.02 2.26
N ASP A 202 -16.59 -24.20 3.57
CA ASP A 202 -17.79 -24.27 4.39
C ASP A 202 -18.24 -22.89 4.90
N PHE A 203 -17.58 -21.80 4.48
CA PHE A 203 -17.98 -20.44 4.87
C PHE A 203 -19.43 -20.17 4.42
N PRO A 204 -20.31 -19.70 5.31
CA PRO A 204 -21.75 -19.62 5.04
C PRO A 204 -22.07 -18.63 3.91
N GLU A 205 -23.14 -18.91 3.16
CA GLU A 205 -23.63 -17.98 2.13
C GLU A 205 -24.19 -16.68 2.73
N ARG A 206 -24.69 -16.75 3.97
CA ARG A 206 -25.22 -15.62 4.74
C ARG A 206 -24.49 -15.53 6.08
N PRO A 207 -23.23 -15.06 6.08
CA PRO A 207 -22.47 -14.89 7.30
C PRO A 207 -23.06 -13.77 8.15
N ASP A 208 -22.87 -13.88 9.46
CA ASP A 208 -23.06 -12.73 10.34
C ASP A 208 -21.87 -11.75 10.24
N ARG A 209 -21.98 -10.61 10.91
CA ARG A 209 -20.94 -9.58 10.89
C ARG A 209 -19.62 -10.07 11.49
N ALA A 210 -19.65 -10.90 12.54
CA ALA A 210 -18.43 -11.40 13.18
C ALA A 210 -17.65 -12.34 12.24
N GLN A 211 -18.37 -13.18 11.50
CA GLN A 211 -17.79 -14.05 10.47
C GLN A 211 -17.16 -13.26 9.33
N LEU A 212 -17.80 -12.17 8.87
CA LEU A 212 -17.19 -11.27 7.89
C LEU A 212 -15.95 -10.55 8.44
N GLU A 213 -15.98 -10.15 9.72
CA GLU A 213 -14.87 -9.47 10.38
C GLU A 213 -13.63 -10.37 10.53
N ALA A 214 -13.83 -11.68 10.65
CA ALA A 214 -12.74 -12.65 10.70
C ALA A 214 -11.98 -12.77 9.36
N LEU A 215 -12.61 -12.43 8.24
CA LEU A 215 -11.96 -12.52 6.92
C LEU A 215 -10.90 -11.43 6.73
N GLY A 216 -9.78 -11.82 6.10
CA GLY A 216 -8.81 -10.88 5.55
C GLY A 216 -9.32 -10.18 4.28
N LEU A 217 -8.53 -9.27 3.71
CA LEU A 217 -8.85 -8.64 2.42
C LEU A 217 -9.13 -9.67 1.31
N PRO A 218 -8.28 -10.68 1.08
CA PRO A 218 -8.54 -11.71 0.06
C PRO A 218 -9.87 -12.44 0.31
N GLY A 219 -10.17 -12.79 1.56
CA GLY A 219 -11.41 -13.48 1.93
C GLY A 219 -12.66 -12.68 1.61
N LEU A 220 -12.66 -11.38 1.91
CA LEU A 220 -13.78 -10.48 1.58
C LEU A 220 -13.97 -10.33 0.08
N ILE A 221 -12.87 -10.19 -0.68
CA ILE A 221 -12.94 -10.14 -2.16
C ILE A 221 -13.53 -11.43 -2.72
N LEU A 222 -13.03 -12.59 -2.27
CA LEU A 222 -13.55 -13.91 -2.67
C LEU A 222 -15.02 -14.08 -2.29
N PHE A 223 -15.43 -13.56 -1.13
CA PHE A 223 -16.83 -13.60 -0.70
C PHE A 223 -17.73 -12.78 -1.65
N LEU A 224 -17.31 -11.56 -2.00
CA LEU A 224 -18.04 -10.74 -2.99
C LEU A 224 -18.07 -11.38 -4.38
N GLY A 225 -16.95 -11.99 -4.81
CA GLY A 225 -16.88 -12.77 -6.05
C GLY A 225 -17.79 -13.99 -6.04
N ARG A 226 -17.90 -14.68 -4.89
CA ARG A 226 -18.84 -15.80 -4.69
C ARG A 226 -20.28 -15.34 -4.83
N LEU A 227 -20.66 -14.17 -4.28
CA LEU A 227 -22.00 -13.61 -4.46
C LEU A 227 -22.30 -13.35 -5.95
N ALA A 228 -21.34 -12.77 -6.68
CA ALA A 228 -21.47 -12.56 -8.12
C ALA A 228 -21.64 -13.88 -8.90
N ARG A 229 -20.86 -14.92 -8.58
CA ARG A 229 -21.02 -16.26 -9.18
C ARG A 229 -22.37 -16.89 -8.89
N LEU A 230 -22.84 -16.79 -7.65
CA LEU A 230 -24.14 -17.33 -7.27
C LEU A 230 -25.29 -16.61 -7.98
N GLU A 231 -25.14 -15.33 -8.30
CA GLU A 231 -26.11 -14.58 -9.10
C GLU A 231 -26.29 -15.17 -10.51
N HIS A 232 -25.22 -15.64 -11.15
CA HIS A 232 -25.32 -16.30 -12.45
C HIS A 232 -26.07 -17.64 -12.41
N ILE A 233 -26.24 -18.23 -11.22
CA ILE A 233 -26.90 -19.52 -11.01
C ILE A 233 -28.32 -19.32 -10.47
N ARG A 234 -28.52 -18.33 -9.60
CA ARG A 234 -29.77 -18.04 -8.90
C ARG A 234 -30.01 -16.54 -8.91
N ASP A 235 -31.07 -16.12 -9.59
CA ASP A 235 -31.47 -14.71 -9.65
C ASP A 235 -31.78 -14.15 -8.25
N GLY A 236 -31.31 -12.94 -7.99
CA GLY A 236 -31.65 -12.17 -6.80
C GLY A 236 -30.77 -12.44 -5.58
N VAL A 237 -29.65 -13.15 -5.72
CA VAL A 237 -28.67 -13.33 -4.64
C VAL A 237 -28.07 -12.00 -4.21
N ILE A 238 -27.63 -11.16 -5.16
CA ILE A 238 -27.07 -9.84 -4.88
C ILE A 238 -28.15 -8.92 -4.29
N LEU A 239 -29.37 -8.96 -4.85
CA LEU A 239 -30.49 -8.17 -4.33
C LEU A 239 -30.83 -8.57 -2.89
N ALA A 240 -30.91 -9.86 -2.58
CA ALA A 240 -31.16 -10.35 -1.23
C ALA A 240 -30.02 -10.00 -0.26
N ALA A 241 -28.76 -10.05 -0.71
CA ALA A 241 -27.61 -9.63 0.08
C ALA A 241 -27.61 -8.12 0.35
N ALA A 242 -28.07 -7.30 -0.61
CA ALA A 242 -28.23 -5.87 -0.43
C ALA A 242 -29.37 -5.54 0.55
N ASP A 243 -30.56 -6.12 0.34
CA ASP A 243 -31.75 -5.86 1.15
C ASP A 243 -31.59 -6.34 2.61
N SER A 244 -30.82 -7.41 2.83
CA SER A 244 -30.50 -7.89 4.19
C SER A 244 -29.38 -7.09 4.90
N GLY A 245 -28.72 -6.16 4.19
CA GLY A 245 -27.59 -5.39 4.71
C GLY A 245 -26.25 -6.16 4.71
N LEU A 246 -26.24 -7.43 4.32
CA LEU A 246 -25.04 -8.27 4.22
C LEU A 246 -23.98 -7.66 3.29
N LEU A 247 -24.41 -7.20 2.11
CA LEU A 247 -23.52 -6.61 1.11
C LEU A 247 -22.94 -5.28 1.60
N ALA A 248 -23.75 -4.46 2.27
CA ALA A 248 -23.29 -3.20 2.86
C ALA A 248 -22.26 -3.45 3.98
N ALA A 249 -22.49 -4.45 4.83
CA ALA A 249 -21.56 -4.83 5.88
C ALA A 249 -20.22 -5.34 5.31
N ALA A 250 -20.25 -6.22 4.30
CA ALA A 250 -19.04 -6.72 3.66
C ALA A 250 -18.20 -5.59 3.03
N LEU A 251 -18.86 -4.63 2.35
CA LEU A 251 -18.19 -3.48 1.73
C LEU A 251 -17.66 -2.47 2.75
N GLU A 252 -18.36 -2.28 3.87
CA GLU A 252 -17.87 -1.47 5.00
C GLU A 252 -16.57 -2.06 5.57
N ILE A 253 -16.58 -3.36 5.86
CA ILE A 253 -15.42 -4.06 6.41
C ILE A 253 -14.27 -4.05 5.40
N LEU A 254 -14.55 -4.31 4.13
CA LEU A 254 -13.56 -4.23 3.05
C LEU A 254 -12.92 -2.84 2.98
N SER A 255 -13.72 -1.78 3.03
CA SER A 255 -13.23 -0.39 3.02
C SER A 255 -12.32 -0.09 4.20
N ARG A 256 -12.72 -0.48 5.41
CA ARG A 256 -11.90 -0.29 6.61
C ARG A 256 -10.61 -1.08 6.52
N LYS A 257 -10.70 -2.37 6.16
CA LYS A 257 -9.55 -3.26 6.03
C LYS A 257 -8.67 -2.93 4.83
N ALA A 258 -9.10 -2.15 3.85
CA ALA A 258 -8.28 -1.63 2.76
C ALA A 258 -7.52 -0.36 3.17
N GLY A 259 -8.10 0.46 4.05
CA GLY A 259 -7.47 1.68 4.58
C GLY A 259 -6.50 1.47 5.75
N SER A 260 -6.52 0.32 6.41
CA SER A 260 -5.56 0.00 7.49
C SER A 260 -4.13 -0.25 6.96
N PRO A 261 -3.07 0.03 7.73
CA PRO A 261 -1.72 -0.45 7.42
C PRO A 261 -1.67 -2.00 7.40
N ALA A 262 -0.70 -2.54 6.66
CA ALA A 262 -0.52 -3.97 6.37
C ALA A 262 -0.12 -4.79 7.59
#